data_AF-A0A3P6S5W1-F1
#
_entry.id   AF-A0A3P6S5W1-F1
#
_cell.length_a   1.000
_cell.length_b   1.000
_cell.length_c   1.000
_cell.angle_alpha   90.00
_cell.angle_beta   90.00
_cell.angle_gamma   90.00
#
_symmetry.space_group_name_H-M   'P 1'
#
loop_
_entity.id
_entity.type
_entity.pdbx_description
1 polymer ?
#
loop_
_entity_poly.entity_id
_entity_poly.type
_entity_poly.pdbx_seq_one_letter_code
_entity_poly.pdbx_strand_id
1 'polypeptide(L)'
;MLSKQEVDLGLAFLRQIAIDENAVVSPVSVLFALTMVQNGAKGKTKEQIDSIIYKGQPDFVITSYYSTLIQEISRDKEILTKIANGFFLK
;
A
#
# COMPACT_ATOMS: atom_id res chain seq x y z
N MET A 1 8.14 -10.97 -4.74
CA MET A 1 6.79 -11.15 -5.34
C MET A 1 5.98 -9.90 -5.07
N LEU A 2 5.63 -9.56 -3.81
CA LEU A 2 4.88 -8.34 -3.41
C LEU A 2 5.46 -7.00 -3.88
N SER A 3 6.79 -6.90 -4.04
CA SER A 3 7.44 -5.72 -4.63
C SER A 3 7.03 -5.42 -6.07
N LYS A 4 6.61 -6.43 -6.85
CA LYS A 4 6.09 -6.22 -8.21
C LYS A 4 4.72 -5.54 -8.18
N GLN A 5 3.87 -5.90 -7.24
CA GLN A 5 2.55 -5.29 -7.06
C GLN A 5 2.68 -3.81 -6.66
N GLU A 6 3.67 -3.47 -5.82
CA GLU A 6 3.99 -2.08 -5.47
C GLU A 6 4.33 -1.24 -6.69
N VAL A 7 5.21 -1.76 -7.57
CA VAL A 7 5.61 -1.10 -8.81
C VAL A 7 4.45 -1.01 -9.80
N ASP A 8 3.70 -2.09 -9.99
CA ASP A 8 2.54 -2.14 -10.89
C ASP A 8 1.48 -1.09 -10.45
N LEU A 9 1.21 -0.98 -9.15
CA LEU A 9 0.30 0.02 -8.60
C LEU A 9 0.82 1.44 -8.79
N GLY A 10 2.11 1.68 -8.51
CA GLY A 10 2.72 2.99 -8.73
C GLY A 10 2.64 3.43 -10.18
N LEU A 11 2.93 2.52 -11.12
CA LEU A 11 2.80 2.79 -12.55
C LEU A 11 1.35 3.04 -12.97
N ALA A 12 0.39 2.30 -12.40
CA ALA A 12 -1.02 2.53 -12.64
C ALA A 12 -1.46 3.93 -12.18
N PHE A 13 -0.97 4.41 -11.03
CA PHE A 13 -1.23 5.79 -10.59
C PHE A 13 -0.63 6.81 -11.55
N LEU A 14 0.65 6.67 -11.92
CA LEU A 14 1.31 7.61 -12.84
C LEU A 14 0.59 7.71 -14.19
N ARG A 15 0.01 6.61 -14.68
CA ARG A 15 -0.78 6.60 -15.93
C ARG A 15 -2.12 7.33 -15.83
N GLN A 16 -2.65 7.53 -14.63
CA GLN A 16 -3.92 8.22 -14.40
C GLN A 16 -3.74 9.70 -14.05
N ILE A 17 -2.50 10.13 -13.79
CA ILE A 17 -2.18 11.53 -13.47
C ILE A 17 -2.22 12.38 -14.75
N ALA A 18 -2.76 13.59 -14.63
CA ALA A 18 -2.80 14.55 -15.72
C ALA A 18 -1.39 15.02 -16.10
N ILE A 19 -1.12 15.12 -17.41
CA ILE A 19 0.24 15.35 -17.95
C ILE A 19 0.71 16.79 -17.69
N ASP A 20 -0.21 17.71 -17.42
CA ASP A 20 0.01 19.13 -17.18
C ASP A 20 0.24 19.49 -15.70
N GLU A 21 0.20 18.51 -14.79
CA GLU A 21 0.40 18.72 -13.36
C GLU A 21 1.64 18.00 -12.83
N ASN A 22 2.33 18.66 -11.88
CA ASN A 22 3.36 17.99 -11.11
C ASN A 22 2.70 17.07 -10.07
N ALA A 23 3.02 15.77 -10.11
CA ALA A 23 2.51 14.82 -9.15
C ALA A 23 3.62 13.99 -8.50
N VAL A 24 3.42 13.72 -7.21
CA VAL A 24 4.24 12.79 -6.43
C VAL A 24 3.27 11.83 -5.76
N VAL A 25 3.52 10.53 -5.93
CA VAL A 25 2.73 9.47 -5.31
C VAL A 25 3.63 8.58 -4.47
N SER A 26 3.10 8.10 -3.34
CA SER A 26 3.73 7.07 -2.52
C SER A 26 2.89 5.79 -2.58
N PRO A 27 3.20 4.87 -3.52
CA PRO A 27 2.46 3.62 -3.64
C PRO A 27 2.47 2.81 -2.34
N VAL A 28 3.58 2.83 -1.62
CA VAL A 28 3.75 2.16 -0.31
C VAL A 28 2.76 2.71 0.72
N SER A 29 2.60 4.04 0.82
CA SER A 29 1.65 4.63 1.77
C SER A 29 0.20 4.24 1.44
N VAL A 30 -0.15 4.19 0.15
CA VAL A 30 -1.49 3.77 -0.30
C VAL A 30 -1.76 2.31 0.04
N LEU A 31 -0.78 1.42 -0.18
CA LEU A 31 -0.91 0.00 0.13
C LEU A 31 -1.13 -0.25 1.62
N PHE A 32 -0.44 0.49 2.48
CA PHE A 32 -0.66 0.42 3.93
C PHE A 32 -2.07 0.88 4.30
N ALA A 33 -2.55 1.99 3.75
CA ALA A 33 -3.92 2.46 3.99
C ALA A 33 -4.95 1.42 3.54
N LEU A 34 -4.78 0.85 2.35
CA LEU A 34 -5.68 -0.18 1.84
C LEU A 34 -5.62 -1.49 2.65
N THR A 35 -4.45 -1.87 3.16
CA THR A 35 -4.31 -3.04 4.04
C THR A 35 -5.06 -2.84 5.36
N MET A 36 -5.08 -1.62 5.91
CA MET A 36 -5.92 -1.33 7.08
C MET A 36 -7.41 -1.48 6.77
N VAL A 37 -7.87 -0.97 5.62
CA VAL A 37 -9.27 -1.11 5.17
C VAL A 37 -9.62 -2.57 4.89
N GLN A 38 -8.70 -3.32 4.27
CA GLN A 38 -8.87 -4.73 3.94
C GLN A 38 -9.14 -5.60 5.17
N ASN A 39 -8.43 -5.34 6.26
CA ASN A 39 -8.63 -6.04 7.53
C ASN A 39 -10.06 -5.88 8.09
N GLY A 40 -10.74 -4.76 7.78
CA GLY A 40 -12.14 -4.52 8.13
C GLY A 40 -13.16 -5.01 7.08
N ALA A 41 -12.72 -5.35 5.87
CA ALA A 41 -13.58 -5.71 4.77
C ALA A 41 -13.98 -7.21 4.79
N LYS A 42 -15.13 -7.53 4.18
CA LYS A 42 -15.62 -8.91 4.02
C LYS A 42 -16.20 -9.13 2.62
N GLY A 43 -16.28 -10.40 2.21
CA GLY A 43 -16.88 -10.82 0.94
C GLY A 43 -16.28 -10.11 -0.27
N LYS A 44 -17.14 -9.66 -1.19
CA LYS A 44 -16.73 -9.00 -2.45
C LYS A 44 -15.83 -7.78 -2.25
N THR A 45 -16.05 -7.00 -1.20
CA THR A 45 -15.21 -5.82 -0.92
C THR A 45 -13.78 -6.24 -0.59
N LYS A 46 -13.62 -7.28 0.23
CA LYS A 46 -12.30 -7.84 0.53
C LYS A 46 -11.67 -8.40 -0.74
N GLU A 47 -12.41 -9.19 -1.53
CA GLU A 47 -11.90 -9.78 -2.79
C GLU A 47 -11.41 -8.72 -3.80
N GLN A 48 -12.12 -7.60 -3.94
CA GLN A 48 -11.72 -6.51 -4.82
C GLN A 48 -10.43 -5.85 -4.35
N ILE A 49 -10.33 -5.55 -3.06
CA ILE A 49 -9.11 -5.02 -2.44
C ILE A 49 -7.96 -6.03 -2.60
N ASP A 50 -8.27 -7.33 -2.45
CA ASP A 50 -7.29 -8.40 -2.56
C ASP A 50 -6.70 -8.56 -3.96
N SER A 51 -7.53 -8.33 -4.97
CA SER A 51 -7.11 -8.41 -6.37
C SER A 51 -6.05 -7.37 -6.74
N ILE A 52 -6.08 -6.21 -6.08
CA ILE A 52 -5.15 -5.10 -6.33
C ILE A 52 -3.83 -5.34 -5.58
N ILE A 53 -3.91 -5.77 -4.32
CA ILE A 53 -2.77 -5.68 -3.41
C ILE A 53 -2.03 -7.01 -3.31
N TYR A 54 -2.73 -8.14 -3.51
CA TYR A 54 -2.19 -9.44 -3.10
C TYR A 54 -2.25 -10.50 -4.20
N LYS A 55 -3.06 -10.34 -5.27
CA LYS A 55 -3.24 -11.32 -6.37
C LYS A 55 -3.33 -12.77 -5.86
N GLY A 56 -4.02 -13.00 -4.74
CA GLY A 56 -4.22 -14.32 -4.13
C GLY A 56 -3.22 -14.75 -3.04
N GLN A 57 -2.38 -13.85 -2.52
CA GLN A 57 -1.54 -14.18 -1.34
C GLN A 57 -2.37 -14.25 -0.04
N PRO A 58 -2.00 -15.11 0.93
CA PRO A 58 -2.67 -15.19 2.23
C PRO A 58 -2.50 -13.94 3.12
N ASP A 59 -3.52 -13.59 3.90
CA ASP A 59 -3.56 -12.43 4.83
C ASP A 59 -2.33 -12.32 5.76
N PHE A 60 -1.82 -13.44 6.27
CA PHE A 60 -0.67 -13.44 7.18
C PHE A 60 0.64 -13.06 6.46
N VAL A 61 0.81 -13.48 5.20
CA VAL A 61 2.00 -13.16 4.39
C VAL A 61 2.06 -11.66 4.15
N ILE A 62 0.90 -11.06 3.87
CA ILE A 62 0.72 -9.64 3.60
C ILE A 62 1.07 -8.82 4.84
N THR A 63 0.46 -9.16 5.97
CA THR A 63 0.68 -8.45 7.23
C THR A 63 2.14 -8.53 7.67
N SER A 64 2.76 -9.71 7.53
CA SER A 64 4.17 -9.91 7.85
C SER A 64 5.09 -9.08 6.95
N TYR A 65 4.87 -9.13 5.63
CA TYR A 65 5.70 -8.41 4.67
C TYR A 65 5.68 -6.89 4.91
N TYR A 66 4.49 -6.30 5.06
CA TYR A 66 4.38 -4.86 5.26
C TYR A 66 4.86 -4.41 6.64
N SER A 67 4.73 -5.26 7.66
CA SER A 67 5.33 -4.98 8.98
C SER A 67 6.86 -4.91 8.89
N THR A 68 7.49 -5.85 8.19
CA THR A 68 8.94 -5.85 7.95
C THR A 68 9.36 -4.63 7.13
N LEU A 69 8.64 -4.32 6.05
CA LEU A 69 8.95 -3.18 5.18
C LEU A 69 8.93 -1.85 5.96
N ILE A 70 7.94 -1.62 6.82
CA ILE A 70 7.87 -0.41 7.66
C ILE A 70 9.08 -0.33 8.58
N GLN A 71 9.46 -1.44 9.21
CA GLN A 71 10.61 -1.50 10.10
C GLN A 71 11.92 -1.20 9.37
N GLU A 72 12.07 -1.70 8.14
CA GLU A 72 13.24 -1.44 7.30
C GLU A 72 13.30 0.02 6.85
N ILE A 73 12.19 0.58 6.37
CA ILE A 73 12.11 1.98 5.95
C ILE A 73 12.38 2.93 7.12
N SER A 74 11.97 2.56 8.34
CA SER A 74 12.12 3.39 9.54
C SER A 74 13.47 3.18 10.26
N ARG A 75 14.34 2.30 9.76
CA ARG A 75 15.58 1.90 10.45
C ARG A 75 16.70 2.94 10.33
N ASP A 76 16.74 3.66 9.21
CA ASP A 76 17.78 4.63 8.93
C ASP A 76 17.61 5.89 9.81
N LYS A 77 18.69 6.30 10.48
CA LYS A 77 18.70 7.47 11.37
C LYS A 77 19.13 8.76 10.66
N GLU A 78 19.79 8.63 9.51
CA GLU A 78 20.23 9.76 8.68
C GLU A 78 19.14 10.16 7.67
N ILE A 79 18.29 9.21 7.26
CA ILE A 79 17.17 9.44 6.35
C ILE A 79 15.86 9.55 7.14
N LEU A 80 15.30 10.76 7.21
CA LEU A 80 13.99 10.98 7.82
C LEU A 80 12.87 10.52 6.88
N THR A 81 12.39 9.29 7.06
CA THR A 81 11.20 8.78 6.36
C THR A 81 10.00 8.78 7.30
N LYS A 82 8.88 9.39 6.87
CA LYS A 82 7.62 9.42 7.63
C LYS A 82 6.50 8.87 6.78
N ILE A 83 5.81 7.86 7.29
CA ILE A 83 4.60 7.30 6.69
C ILE A 83 3.52 7.34 7.76
N ALA A 84 2.42 8.04 7.50
CA ALA A 84 1.35 8.27 8.45
C ALA A 84 0.00 8.00 7.78
N ASN A 85 -0.65 6.91 8.19
CA ASN A 85 -2.00 6.60 7.76
C ASN A 85 -2.94 6.68 8.96
N GLY A 86 -4.09 7.34 8.80
CA GLY A 86 -5.13 7.45 9.82
C GLY A 86 -6.46 6.90 9.32
N PHE A 87 -7.18 6.20 10.19
CA PHE A 87 -8.53 5.72 9.92
C PHE A 87 -9.50 6.43 10.87
N PHE A 88 -10.44 7.18 10.31
CA PHE A 88 -11.37 8.02 11.07
C PHE A 88 -12.80 7.55 10.82
N LEU A 89 -13.51 7.21 11.89
CA LEU A 89 -14.94 6.87 11.88
C LEU A 89 -15.75 8.01 12.51
N LYS A 90 -16.98 8.19 12.04
CA LYS A 90 -17.97 9.09 12.64
C LYS A 90 -18.71 8.40 13.77
#